data_AF-A0A7Y4TYX5-F1
#
_entry.id   AF-A0A7Y4TYX5-F1
#
_cell.length_a   1.000
_cell.length_b   1.000
_cell.length_c   1.000
_cell.angle_alpha   90.00
_cell.angle_beta   90.00
_cell.angle_gamma   90.00
#
_symmetry.space_group_name_H-M   'P 1'
#
loop_
_entity.id
_entity.type
_entity.pdbx_description
1 polymer ?
#
loop_
_entity_poly.entity_id
_entity_poly.type
_entity_poly.pdbx_seq_one_letter_code
_entity_poly.pdbx_strand_id
1 'polypeptide(L)'
;MTKTISRFSPAIGWLFITTFLLTLPGSAIPEENWLDKIWADKWIHIALFALLVILWCRGVTKKAIEKKLLTKHFIAITILAIGYGIGMEFVQRYLIPNRSFDIIDILADAAGCMIGLGFCLRRYIKK
;
A
#
# COMPACT_ATOMS: atom_id res chain seq x y z
N MET A 1 -24.05 -10.96 8.73
CA MET A 1 -22.85 -11.24 7.90
C MET A 1 -22.48 -10.10 6.94
N THR A 2 -23.44 -9.34 6.41
CA THR A 2 -23.25 -8.22 5.44
C THR A 2 -22.45 -7.01 5.98
N LYS A 3 -22.48 -6.73 7.29
CA LYS A 3 -21.81 -5.55 7.87
C LYS A 3 -20.28 -5.62 7.93
N THR A 4 -19.64 -6.78 7.73
CA THR A 4 -18.16 -6.91 7.82
C THR A 4 -17.49 -6.59 6.49
N ILE A 5 -18.03 -7.12 5.38
CA ILE A 5 -17.52 -6.89 4.02
C ILE A 5 -17.56 -5.40 3.67
N SER A 6 -18.67 -4.72 4.00
CA SER A 6 -18.84 -3.27 3.80
C SER A 6 -17.72 -2.40 4.41
N ARG A 7 -17.03 -2.86 5.46
CA ARG A 7 -15.97 -2.08 6.13
C ARG A 7 -14.63 -2.14 5.42
N PHE A 8 -14.35 -3.29 4.80
CA PHE A 8 -13.12 -3.52 4.05
C PHE A 8 -13.29 -3.23 2.57
N SER A 9 -14.51 -3.05 2.06
CA SER A 9 -14.79 -2.62 0.68
C SER A 9 -13.84 -1.53 0.15
N PRO A 10 -13.58 -0.41 0.86
CA PRO A 10 -12.64 0.58 0.35
C PRO A 10 -11.18 0.08 0.31
N ALA A 11 -10.77 -0.74 1.28
CA ALA A 11 -9.42 -1.32 1.32
C ALA A 11 -9.22 -2.36 0.22
N ILE A 12 -10.24 -3.18 -0.03
CA ILE A 12 -10.27 -4.18 -1.11
C ILE A 12 -10.27 -3.49 -2.47
N GLY A 13 -11.12 -2.47 -2.66
CA GLY A 13 -11.13 -1.67 -3.89
C GLY A 13 -9.79 -1.00 -4.14
N TRP A 14 -9.17 -0.44 -3.09
CA TRP A 14 -7.85 0.16 -3.21
C TRP A 14 -6.76 -0.86 -3.52
N LEU A 15 -6.82 -2.07 -2.94
CA LEU A 15 -5.89 -3.15 -3.27
C LEU A 15 -5.92 -3.44 -4.78
N PHE A 16 -7.10 -3.61 -5.36
CA PHE A 16 -7.23 -3.84 -6.81
C PHE A 16 -6.70 -2.68 -7.64
N ILE A 17 -6.97 -1.43 -7.24
CA ILE A 17 -6.44 -0.24 -7.90
C ILE A 17 -4.91 -0.25 -7.84
N THR A 18 -4.33 -0.48 -6.65
CA THR A 18 -2.88 -0.57 -6.47
C THR A 18 -2.28 -1.69 -7.33
N THR A 19 -2.85 -2.90 -7.32
CA THR A 19 -2.38 -4.01 -8.17
C THR A 19 -2.44 -3.64 -9.65
N PHE A 20 -3.57 -3.08 -10.11
CA PHE A 20 -3.75 -2.66 -11.50
C PHE A 20 -2.69 -1.63 -11.92
N LEU A 21 -2.47 -0.59 -11.10
CA LEU A 21 -1.49 0.45 -11.40
C LEU A 21 -0.05 -0.09 -11.43
N LEU A 22 0.32 -0.95 -10.46
CA LEU A 22 1.64 -1.58 -10.43
C LEU A 22 1.87 -2.54 -11.61
N THR A 23 0.81 -3.12 -12.16
CA THR A 23 0.90 -4.06 -13.29
C THR A 23 0.76 -3.42 -14.66
N LEU A 24 0.65 -2.08 -14.74
CA LEU A 24 0.71 -1.39 -16.02
C LEU A 24 2.07 -1.62 -16.70
N PRO A 25 2.09 -2.02 -17.99
CA PRO A 25 3.34 -2.20 -18.72
C PRO A 25 4.07 -0.86 -18.82
N GLY A 26 5.41 -0.88 -18.79
CA GLY A 26 6.21 0.35 -18.83
C GLY A 26 5.95 1.22 -20.06
N SER A 27 5.49 0.61 -21.16
CA SER A 27 5.09 1.28 -22.41
C SER A 27 3.79 2.09 -22.32
N ALA A 28 2.97 1.89 -21.28
CA ALA A 28 1.75 2.67 -21.06
C ALA A 28 2.01 4.00 -20.31
N ILE A 29 3.24 4.24 -19.87
CA ILE A 29 3.61 5.43 -19.08
C ILE A 29 4.19 6.49 -20.01
N PRO A 30 3.68 7.74 -20.01
CA PRO A 30 4.15 8.81 -20.89
C PRO A 30 5.68 8.98 -20.89
N GLU A 31 6.21 9.39 -22.03
CA GLU A 31 7.61 9.82 -22.17
C GLU A 31 7.76 11.25 -21.63
N GLU A 32 7.88 11.37 -20.30
CA GLU A 32 8.39 12.60 -19.67
C GLU A 32 9.92 12.55 -19.51
N ASN A 33 10.53 13.67 -19.10
CA ASN A 33 11.94 13.69 -18.72
C ASN A 33 12.24 12.54 -17.76
N TRP A 34 13.26 11.75 -18.09
CA TRP A 34 13.57 10.49 -17.39
C TRP A 34 13.72 10.65 -15.87
N LEU A 35 14.24 11.79 -15.40
CA LEU A 35 14.34 12.11 -13.97
C LEU A 35 12.96 12.34 -13.34
N ASP A 36 12.14 13.20 -13.94
CA ASP A 36 10.83 13.54 -13.41
C ASP A 36 9.93 12.30 -13.32
N LYS A 37 10.06 11.39 -14.31
CA LYS A 37 9.39 10.09 -14.33
C LYS A 37 9.80 9.18 -13.17
N ILE A 38 11.10 9.06 -12.89
CA ILE A 38 11.60 8.22 -11.79
C ILE A 38 11.12 8.76 -10.44
N TRP A 39 11.24 10.07 -10.21
CA TRP A 39 10.85 10.67 -8.93
C TRP A 39 9.34 10.61 -8.71
N ALA A 40 8.53 10.91 -9.74
CA ALA A 40 7.08 10.85 -9.65
C ALA A 40 6.57 9.43 -9.34
N ASP A 41 7.15 8.41 -9.99
CA ASP A 41 6.83 7.00 -9.76
C ASP A 41 7.02 6.60 -8.29
N LYS A 42 8.14 7.00 -7.65
CA LYS A 42 8.38 6.67 -6.23
C LYS A 42 7.38 7.35 -5.29
N TRP A 43 6.97 8.58 -5.58
CA TRP A 43 5.92 9.26 -4.79
C TRP A 43 4.56 8.57 -4.94
N ILE A 44 4.24 8.05 -6.13
CA ILE A 44 3.03 7.27 -6.36
C ILE A 44 3.07 5.99 -5.53
N HIS A 45 4.18 5.24 -5.53
CA HIS A 45 4.36 4.06 -4.68
C HIS A 45 4.13 4.37 -3.19
N ILE A 46 4.78 5.43 -2.67
CA ILE A 46 4.56 5.89 -1.29
C ILE A 46 3.08 6.17 -1.01
N ALA A 47 2.40 6.90 -1.91
CA ALA A 47 1.00 7.28 -1.74
C ALA A 47 0.05 6.05 -1.79
N LEU A 48 0.28 5.14 -2.74
CA LEU A 48 -0.50 3.92 -2.91
C LEU A 48 -0.46 3.05 -1.64
N PHE A 49 0.74 2.80 -1.12
CA PHE A 49 0.93 1.94 0.05
C PHE A 49 0.56 2.62 1.37
N ALA A 50 0.76 3.94 1.50
CA ALA A 50 0.26 4.69 2.65
C ALA A 50 -1.26 4.62 2.74
N LEU A 51 -1.97 4.86 1.64
CA LEU A 51 -3.43 4.79 1.64
C LEU A 51 -3.94 3.36 1.84
N LEU A 52 -3.25 2.36 1.26
CA LEU A 52 -3.56 0.95 1.47
C LEU A 52 -3.55 0.60 2.98
N VAL A 53 -2.47 0.91 3.68
CA VAL A 53 -2.35 0.66 5.13
C VAL A 53 -3.43 1.42 5.91
N ILE A 54 -3.69 2.69 5.57
CA ILE A 54 -4.70 3.50 6.25
C ILE A 54 -6.10 2.88 6.11
N LEU A 55 -6.47 2.45 4.91
CA LEU A 55 -7.79 1.88 4.63
C LEU A 55 -7.99 0.54 5.34
N TRP A 56 -6.98 -0.34 5.31
CA TRP A 56 -7.02 -1.61 6.04
C TRP A 56 -7.10 -1.40 7.55
N CYS A 57 -6.28 -0.50 8.11
CA CYS A 57 -6.33 -0.13 9.52
C CYS A 57 -7.71 0.45 9.91
N ARG A 58 -8.34 1.25 9.05
CA ARG A 58 -9.69 1.78 9.30
C ARG A 58 -10.76 0.69 9.34
N GLY A 59 -10.58 -0.40 8.61
CA GLY A 59 -11.49 -1.56 8.65
C GLY A 59 -11.53 -2.25 10.01
N VAL A 60 -10.39 -2.31 10.71
CA VAL A 60 -10.26 -2.97 12.02
C VAL A 60 -10.64 -2.09 13.22
N THR A 61 -10.57 -0.75 13.10
CA THR A 61 -10.85 0.18 14.21
C THR A 61 -12.32 0.28 14.61
N LYS A 62 -13.27 -0.17 13.77
CA LYS A 62 -14.71 -0.12 14.07
C LYS A 62 -15.20 -1.21 15.03
N LYS A 63 -14.30 -1.98 15.63
CA LYS A 63 -14.61 -2.93 16.72
C LYS A 63 -14.19 -2.30 18.04
N ALA A 64 -14.93 -2.57 19.13
CA ALA A 64 -14.50 -2.23 20.49
C ALA A 64 -13.32 -3.12 20.90
N ILE A 65 -12.14 -2.83 20.34
CA ILE A 65 -10.89 -3.55 20.57
C ILE A 65 -10.02 -2.69 21.49
N GLU A 66 -9.37 -3.34 22.45
CA GLU A 66 -8.38 -2.71 23.31
C GLU A 66 -7.23 -2.09 22.50
N LYS A 67 -6.76 -0.90 22.92
CA LYS A 67 -5.70 -0.17 22.20
C LYS A 67 -4.46 -1.02 21.92
N LYS A 68 -4.01 -1.85 22.87
CA LYS A 68 -2.85 -2.73 22.71
C LYS A 68 -3.05 -3.77 21.60
N LEU A 69 -4.22 -4.38 21.55
CA LEU A 69 -4.56 -5.35 20.51
C LEU A 69 -4.72 -4.65 19.15
N LEU A 70 -5.31 -3.45 19.11
CA LEU A 70 -5.44 -2.66 17.90
C LEU A 70 -4.07 -2.27 17.30
N THR A 71 -3.10 -1.86 18.13
CA THR A 71 -1.72 -1.60 17.69
C THR A 71 -1.08 -2.83 17.05
N LYS A 72 -1.27 -4.03 17.63
CA LYS A 72 -0.77 -5.28 17.03
C LYS A 72 -1.37 -5.53 15.65
N HIS A 73 -2.67 -5.26 15.47
CA HIS A 73 -3.32 -5.39 14.16
C HIS A 73 -2.74 -4.41 13.14
N PHE A 74 -2.50 -3.16 13.52
CA PHE A 74 -1.88 -2.19 12.62
C PHE A 74 -0.49 -2.62 12.17
N ILE A 75 0.35 -3.09 13.10
CA ILE A 75 1.69 -3.59 12.77
C ILE A 75 1.60 -4.80 11.83
N ALA A 76 0.71 -5.75 12.11
CA ALA A 76 0.50 -6.92 11.24
C ALA A 76 0.04 -6.51 9.83
N ILE A 77 -0.88 -5.56 9.71
CA ILE A 77 -1.34 -5.02 8.41
C ILE A 77 -0.16 -4.38 7.66
N THR A 78 0.67 -3.58 8.34
CA THR A 78 1.85 -2.95 7.73
C THR A 78 2.85 -3.98 7.23
N ILE A 79 3.16 -5.02 8.01
CA ILE A 79 4.08 -6.09 7.59
C ILE A 79 3.53 -6.83 6.37
N LEU A 80 2.24 -7.14 6.35
CA LEU A 80 1.59 -7.78 5.21
C LEU A 80 1.61 -6.88 3.96
N ALA A 81 1.39 -5.58 4.12
CA ALA A 81 1.45 -4.62 3.01
C ALA A 81 2.87 -4.48 2.44
N ILE A 82 3.91 -4.49 3.29
CA ILE A 82 5.31 -4.52 2.83
C ILE A 82 5.60 -5.83 2.08
N GLY A 83 5.17 -6.97 2.63
CA GLY A 83 5.31 -8.26 1.95
C GLY A 83 4.58 -8.31 0.61
N TYR A 84 3.41 -7.67 0.51
CA TYR A 84 2.68 -7.49 -0.74
C TYR A 84 3.47 -6.64 -1.75
N GLY A 85 4.07 -5.51 -1.35
CA GLY A 85 4.89 -4.69 -2.24
C GLY A 85 6.11 -5.43 -2.78
N ILE A 86 6.85 -6.12 -1.90
CA ILE A 86 7.95 -7.01 -2.31
C ILE A 86 7.47 -8.07 -3.31
N GLY A 87 6.31 -8.69 -3.04
CA GLY A 87 5.71 -9.66 -3.95
C GLY A 87 5.37 -9.06 -5.33
N MET A 88 4.89 -7.81 -5.35
CA MET A 88 4.54 -7.11 -6.59
C MET A 88 5.75 -6.81 -7.46
N GLU A 89 6.92 -6.51 -6.87
CA GLU A 89 8.16 -6.36 -7.65
C GLU A 89 8.56 -7.65 -8.37
N PHE A 90 8.38 -8.81 -7.73
CA PHE A 90 8.59 -10.09 -8.40
C PHE A 90 7.55 -10.35 -9.50
N VAL A 91 6.29 -9.99 -9.26
CA VAL A 91 5.23 -10.06 -10.28
C VAL A 91 5.58 -9.19 -11.48
N GLN A 92 6.01 -7.96 -11.26
CA GLN A 92 6.43 -7.04 -12.32
C GLN A 92 7.60 -7.61 -13.11
N ARG A 93 8.64 -8.10 -12.43
CA ARG A 93 9.84 -8.66 -13.07
C ARG A 93 9.54 -9.85 -13.98
N TYR A 94 8.65 -10.75 -13.57
CA TYR A 94 8.46 -12.03 -14.25
C TYR A 94 7.20 -12.09 -15.13
N LEU A 95 6.18 -11.29 -14.82
CA LEU A 95 4.86 -11.40 -15.47
C LEU A 95 4.46 -10.15 -16.26
N ILE A 96 5.11 -9.00 -16.06
CA ILE A 96 4.74 -7.74 -16.72
C ILE A 96 5.77 -7.34 -17.78
N PRO A 97 5.40 -7.29 -19.07
CA PRO A 97 6.31 -6.85 -20.13
C PRO A 97 6.82 -5.43 -19.90
N ASN A 98 8.10 -5.20 -20.19
CA ASN A 98 8.75 -3.89 -20.06
C ASN A 98 8.68 -3.28 -18.65
N ARG A 99 8.62 -4.12 -17.61
CA ARG A 99 8.83 -3.72 -16.21
C ARG A 99 10.10 -4.34 -15.66
N SER A 100 10.91 -3.52 -14.99
CA SER A 100 12.12 -3.94 -14.30
C SER A 100 11.85 -4.10 -12.81
N PHE A 101 12.61 -4.97 -12.17
CA PHE A 101 12.68 -5.05 -10.71
C PHE A 101 13.44 -3.85 -10.17
N ASP A 102 12.88 -3.14 -9.19
CA ASP A 102 13.50 -1.96 -8.60
C ASP A 102 13.47 -2.00 -7.06
N ILE A 103 14.67 -2.00 -6.46
CA ILE A 103 14.81 -1.98 -5.00
C ILE A 103 14.30 -0.65 -4.42
N ILE A 104 14.37 0.44 -5.19
CA ILE A 104 13.88 1.74 -4.75
C ILE A 104 12.35 1.72 -4.65
N ASP A 105 11.64 0.93 -5.47
CA ASP A 105 10.19 0.74 -5.33
C ASP A 105 9.83 -0.02 -4.06
N ILE A 106 10.59 -1.04 -3.69
CA ILE A 106 10.44 -1.72 -2.40
C ILE A 106 10.59 -0.72 -1.24
N LEU A 107 11.59 0.16 -1.32
CA LEU A 107 11.82 1.17 -0.29
C LEU A 107 10.70 2.22 -0.26
N ALA A 108 10.18 2.63 -1.42
CA ALA A 108 9.07 3.56 -1.54
C ALA A 108 7.77 2.95 -0.97
N ASP A 109 7.47 1.69 -1.29
CA ASP A 109 6.34 0.94 -0.75
C ASP A 109 6.43 0.81 0.76
N ALA A 110 7.61 0.46 1.27
CA ALA A 110 7.86 0.35 2.70
C ALA A 110 7.72 1.71 3.41
N ALA A 111 8.24 2.78 2.83
CA ALA A 111 8.08 4.14 3.35
C ALA A 111 6.60 4.54 3.40
N GLY A 112 5.83 4.27 2.34
CA GLY A 112 4.38 4.46 2.31
C GLY A 112 3.69 3.70 3.43
N CYS A 113 4.00 2.41 3.59
CA CYS A 113 3.45 1.57 4.66
C CYS A 113 3.71 2.15 6.05
N MET A 114 4.92 2.65 6.30
CA MET A 114 5.32 3.24 7.58
C MET A 114 4.62 4.58 7.84
N ILE A 115 4.46 5.42 6.82
CA ILE A 115 3.69 6.67 6.90
C ILE A 115 2.23 6.36 7.26
N GLY A 116 1.61 5.39 6.59
CA GLY A 116 0.25 4.95 6.88
C GLY A 116 0.09 4.43 8.31
N LEU A 117 1.04 3.62 8.79
CA LEU A 117 1.08 3.14 10.17
C LEU A 117 1.16 4.29 11.17
N GLY A 118 2.10 5.22 10.96
CA GLY A 118 2.30 6.38 11.83
C GLY A 118 1.04 7.24 11.94
N PHE A 119 0.37 7.49 10.81
CA PHE A 119 -0.92 8.17 10.76
C PHE A 119 -1.98 7.44 11.59
N CYS A 120 -2.14 6.13 11.40
CA CYS A 120 -3.13 5.33 12.13
C CYS A 120 -2.86 5.27 13.64
N LEU A 121 -1.60 5.10 14.05
CA LEU A 121 -1.22 5.12 15.47
C LEU A 121 -1.56 6.47 16.12
N ARG A 122 -1.24 7.57 15.44
CA ARG A 122 -1.56 8.93 15.91
C ARG A 122 -3.08 9.13 16.01
N ARG A 123 -3.84 8.67 15.02
CA ARG A 123 -5.28 8.92 14.90
C ARG A 123 -6.15 8.08 15.84
N TYR A 124 -5.74 6.84 16.15
CA TYR A 124 -6.59 5.88 16.85
C TYR A 124 -6.04 5.44 18.22
N ILE A 125 -4.73 5.54 18.46
CA ILE A 125 -4.12 5.07 19.72
C ILE A 125 -3.75 6.24 20.63
N LYS A 126 -2.98 7.20 20.10
CA LYS A 126 -2.44 8.37 20.82
C LYS A 126 -3.46 9.51 20.99
N LYS A 127 -4.74 9.19 21.16
CA LYS A 127 -5.69 10.18 21.72
C LYS A 127 -5.24 10.56 23.12
#